data_AF-A0A8R2HPS8-F1
#
_entry.id   AF-A0A8R2HPS8-F1
#
_cell.length_a   1.000
_cell.length_b   1.000
_cell.length_c   1.000
_cell.angle_alpha   90.00
_cell.angle_beta   90.00
_cell.angle_gamma   90.00
#
_symmetry.space_group_name_H-M   'P 1'
#
loop_
_entity.id
_entity.type
_entity.pdbx_description
1 polymer ?
#
loop_
_entity_poly.entity_id
_entity_poly.type
_entity_poly.pdbx_seq_one_letter_code
_entity_poly.pdbx_strand_id
1 'polypeptide(L)'
;MSKHSTATMQRNSHNDRVKSANLIAHLAPDRRRIKSTSSNSPILSTEENQQKPKMIQEPKTVETGILVDVCSAEQRENVYDSPALGSPRAVAPIPKASVDILQDEIGVGSLVEVATDVDQHYYGVVRWIGIIDDTATAGVELEESVCGLGDGSRGGVQLFECAPGRALFVPLPLCRRDARFRDTPPPDRPDLHHVQLSEQPECPVVPGVIPPLTSLGDLAGKNRGIQGHHNSCYLDATLFAMFTFTSVFDALLYRPPEPEDSPHYSEVQRVLREEIVNPLRKHGYVRADRVMKLRTLLERLSDVPGLTSEEKDPEEFLNGLVAQILRAEPFLKLSSGQEAFCYQLFVEKDEHVSLPTVQQLLEQSFATSGVKLSEVPAAFIIQMPRFGKQYKLYQRVMPSPLLDVTDLIEGLPRQCAVCGGLARWECAECARGAALDAAALCRACLRRAHSTRQHKATPLTVFEEYSSILESCPVPRVYMELFAVLCIETSHYVAFVKAGVGHDAPWCFFDSMADRKGERDGYNIPEIVSMKEVGAWLSEADPAPRAPPLARRLLADAYMCFYRSPDVAMYR
;
A
#
# COMPACT_ATOMS: atom_id res chain seq x y z
N MET A 1 -31.15 -54.96 9.17
CA MET A 1 -32.47 -54.30 9.07
C MET A 1 -32.75 -53.57 10.38
N SER A 2 -32.86 -52.24 10.29
CA SER A 2 -33.70 -51.32 11.06
C SER A 2 -34.05 -51.57 12.54
N LYS A 3 -33.66 -50.55 13.34
CA LYS A 3 -34.40 -49.76 14.36
C LYS A 3 -33.95 -49.93 15.81
N HIS A 4 -33.37 -48.85 16.36
CA HIS A 4 -33.83 -48.24 17.61
C HIS A 4 -33.41 -46.76 17.70
N SER A 5 -34.42 -45.88 17.73
CA SER A 5 -34.46 -44.59 18.41
C SER A 5 -34.79 -44.85 19.91
N THR A 6 -34.62 -44.02 20.93
CA THR A 6 -34.33 -42.58 21.12
C THR A 6 -34.06 -42.43 22.63
N ALA A 7 -33.14 -41.58 23.06
CA ALA A 7 -33.16 -41.00 24.40
C ALA A 7 -32.55 -39.59 24.38
N THR A 8 -33.38 -38.63 24.76
CA THR A 8 -33.17 -37.18 24.78
C THR A 8 -32.50 -36.77 26.10
N MET A 9 -31.48 -35.90 26.08
CA MET A 9 -31.19 -35.01 27.20
C MET A 9 -30.89 -33.60 26.68
N GLN A 10 -31.63 -32.65 27.25
CA GLN A 10 -31.61 -31.22 27.03
C GLN A 10 -30.23 -30.63 27.36
N ARG A 11 -29.71 -29.75 26.49
CA ARG A 11 -28.54 -28.91 26.76
C ARG A 11 -29.00 -27.48 27.05
N ASN A 12 -28.74 -27.03 28.27
CA ASN A 12 -28.89 -25.63 28.68
C ASN A 12 -27.89 -24.75 27.93
N SER A 13 -28.38 -23.58 27.50
CA SER A 13 -27.60 -22.46 27.00
C SER A 13 -26.98 -21.68 28.17
N HIS A 14 -25.66 -21.52 28.19
CA HIS A 14 -25.01 -20.41 28.90
C HIS A 14 -23.73 -20.00 28.15
N ASN A 15 -23.71 -18.72 27.78
CA ASN A 15 -22.54 -17.98 27.30
C ASN A 15 -21.53 -17.88 28.44
N ASP A 16 -20.29 -18.35 28.24
CA ASP A 16 -19.16 -17.94 29.06
C ASP A 16 -18.03 -17.42 28.16
N ARG A 17 -17.78 -16.10 28.30
CA ARG A 17 -16.62 -15.38 27.78
C ARG A 17 -15.35 -16.03 28.33
N VAL A 18 -14.50 -16.54 27.44
CA VAL A 18 -13.15 -17.00 27.79
C VAL A 18 -12.34 -15.78 28.25
N LYS A 19 -11.97 -15.76 29.54
CA LYS A 19 -11.02 -14.81 30.11
C LYS A 19 -9.61 -15.17 29.67
N SER A 20 -8.84 -14.16 29.26
CA SER A 20 -7.46 -14.24 28.83
C SER A 20 -6.54 -14.90 29.88
N ALA A 21 -5.68 -15.80 29.41
CA ALA A 21 -4.66 -16.45 30.23
C ALA A 21 -3.50 -15.49 30.50
N ASN A 22 -3.07 -15.42 31.76
CA ASN A 22 -2.00 -14.56 32.26
C ASN A 22 -0.63 -15.03 31.72
N LEU A 23 0.04 -14.20 30.92
CA LEU A 23 1.22 -14.54 30.09
C LEU A 23 2.60 -14.43 30.79
N ILE A 24 2.67 -14.23 32.11
CA ILE A 24 3.94 -13.90 32.80
C ILE A 24 4.35 -14.90 33.89
N ALA A 25 3.67 -16.05 33.99
CA ALA A 25 3.93 -17.05 35.04
C ALA A 25 5.35 -17.68 35.04
N HIS A 26 6.15 -17.49 34.00
CA HIS A 26 7.47 -18.12 33.86
C HIS A 26 8.66 -17.25 34.29
N LEU A 27 8.45 -16.02 34.75
CA LEU A 27 9.54 -15.07 35.07
C LEU A 27 9.85 -14.90 36.56
N ALA A 28 9.24 -15.68 37.46
CA ALA A 28 9.50 -15.58 38.91
C ALA A 28 10.33 -16.78 39.43
N PRO A 29 11.47 -16.57 40.10
CA PRO A 29 12.16 -17.64 40.80
C PRO A 29 11.43 -17.99 42.11
N ASP A 30 11.14 -19.28 42.30
CA ASP A 30 10.43 -19.83 43.45
C ASP A 30 11.09 -19.46 44.79
N ARG A 31 10.36 -18.74 45.65
CA ARG A 31 10.66 -18.67 47.09
C ARG A 31 9.44 -19.07 47.92
N ARG A 32 9.58 -20.25 48.54
CA ARG A 32 8.69 -20.81 49.57
C ARG A 32 8.36 -19.75 50.64
N ARG A 33 7.07 -19.55 50.92
CA ARG A 33 6.62 -18.91 52.17
C ARG A 33 5.49 -19.69 52.85
N ILE A 34 5.65 -19.70 54.16
CA ILE A 34 4.95 -20.41 55.22
C ILE A 34 3.55 -19.82 55.45
N LYS A 35 2.57 -20.67 55.72
CA LYS A 35 1.18 -20.31 56.07
C LYS A 35 1.08 -19.70 57.47
N SER A 36 0.26 -18.65 57.61
CA SER A 36 -0.47 -18.37 58.85
C SER A 36 -1.88 -17.86 58.55
N THR A 37 -2.82 -18.41 59.29
CA THR A 37 -4.29 -18.37 59.21
C THR A 37 -4.93 -17.24 60.04
N SER A 38 -6.07 -16.71 59.59
CA SER A 38 -7.30 -16.37 60.38
C SER A 38 -8.19 -15.40 59.57
N SER A 39 -9.34 -15.80 59.01
CA SER A 39 -10.69 -15.88 59.61
C SER A 39 -11.26 -14.56 60.14
N ASN A 40 -12.24 -13.96 59.43
CA ASN A 40 -13.61 -13.69 59.92
C ASN A 40 -14.42 -12.82 58.93
N SER A 41 -15.63 -13.27 58.64
CA SER A 41 -16.83 -12.51 58.24
C SER A 41 -17.85 -12.65 59.39
N PRO A 42 -19.11 -12.15 59.35
CA PRO A 42 -19.86 -11.40 58.32
C PRO A 42 -20.71 -10.22 58.90
N ILE A 43 -21.60 -9.60 58.10
CA ILE A 43 -23.06 -9.46 58.37
C ILE A 43 -23.78 -8.60 57.29
N LEU A 44 -24.99 -9.07 56.96
CA LEU A 44 -26.03 -8.61 56.02
C LEU A 44 -26.90 -7.44 56.55
N SER A 45 -27.52 -6.67 55.64
CA SER A 45 -28.94 -6.25 55.77
C SER A 45 -29.55 -5.73 54.44
N THR A 46 -30.72 -6.28 54.11
CA THR A 46 -31.77 -5.96 53.12
C THR A 46 -32.57 -4.69 53.54
N GLU A 47 -33.43 -3.96 52.79
CA GLU A 47 -34.55 -4.27 51.86
C GLU A 47 -34.96 -3.02 51.00
N GLU A 48 -35.60 -3.29 49.84
CA GLU A 48 -36.81 -2.71 49.17
C GLU A 48 -37.26 -1.23 49.37
N ASN A 49 -38.04 -0.52 48.52
CA ASN A 49 -38.54 -0.53 47.12
C ASN A 49 -39.51 0.70 47.06
N GLN A 50 -39.59 1.49 45.97
CA GLN A 50 -40.82 2.21 45.56
C GLN A 50 -40.65 2.95 44.20
N GLN A 51 -41.65 2.81 43.33
CA GLN A 51 -41.70 3.30 41.94
C GLN A 51 -42.75 4.40 41.71
N LYS A 52 -42.38 5.36 40.83
CA LYS A 52 -43.14 6.06 39.76
C LYS A 52 -44.15 7.18 40.13
N PRO A 53 -44.62 8.05 39.20
CA PRO A 53 -44.24 8.29 37.76
C PRO A 53 -44.12 9.79 37.32
N LYS A 54 -43.62 10.09 36.11
CA LYS A 54 -44.30 10.87 35.01
C LYS A 54 -43.38 11.51 33.94
N MET A 55 -43.77 11.25 32.68
CA MET A 55 -43.85 12.11 31.48
C MET A 55 -42.62 12.80 30.85
N ILE A 56 -42.27 12.25 29.68
CA ILE A 56 -42.02 12.86 28.35
C ILE A 56 -42.09 14.40 28.26
N GLN A 57 -40.97 15.00 27.86
CA GLN A 57 -40.92 16.19 27.00
C GLN A 57 -39.58 16.24 26.24
N GLU A 58 -39.66 16.23 24.92
CA GLU A 58 -38.55 16.54 24.00
C GLU A 58 -38.09 17.99 24.15
N PRO A 59 -36.82 18.27 23.84
CA PRO A 59 -36.50 19.52 23.16
C PRO A 59 -35.66 19.31 21.89
N LYS A 60 -36.32 19.57 20.76
CA LYS A 60 -35.89 20.44 19.65
C LYS A 60 -34.42 20.35 19.22
N THR A 61 -34.26 19.75 18.04
CA THR A 61 -33.27 20.09 17.01
C THR A 61 -33.09 21.61 16.90
N VAL A 62 -31.87 22.06 17.12
CA VAL A 62 -31.41 23.40 16.75
C VAL A 62 -30.52 23.24 15.52
N GLU A 63 -31.09 23.52 14.37
CA GLU A 63 -30.34 23.80 13.14
C GLU A 63 -29.50 25.06 13.38
N THR A 64 -28.18 24.92 13.32
CA THR A 64 -27.27 26.05 13.14
C THR A 64 -26.79 26.04 11.71
N GLY A 65 -27.64 26.56 10.82
CA GLY A 65 -27.21 27.04 9.52
C GLY A 65 -26.38 28.30 9.73
N ILE A 66 -25.07 28.19 9.54
CA ILE A 66 -24.20 29.36 9.35
C ILE A 66 -23.93 29.46 7.85
N LEU A 67 -24.55 30.49 7.29
CA LEU A 67 -24.45 30.98 5.93
C LEU A 67 -22.99 31.29 5.58
N VAL A 68 -22.49 30.69 4.50
CA VAL A 68 -21.27 31.15 3.82
C VAL A 68 -21.69 32.28 2.89
N ASP A 69 -21.32 33.50 3.25
CA ASP A 69 -21.50 34.70 2.45
C ASP A 69 -20.56 34.65 1.24
N VAL A 70 -21.14 34.55 0.05
CA VAL A 70 -20.46 34.62 -1.25
C VAL A 70 -20.58 36.06 -1.72
N CYS A 71 -19.54 36.85 -1.53
CA CYS A 71 -19.40 38.16 -2.13
C CYS A 71 -18.25 38.14 -3.14
N SER A 72 -18.60 38.04 -4.42
CA SER A 72 -17.78 38.32 -5.59
C SER A 72 -17.33 39.78 -5.59
N ALA A 73 -16.04 40.03 -5.76
CA ALA A 73 -15.51 41.34 -6.14
C ALA A 73 -14.27 41.18 -7.04
N GLU A 74 -14.56 41.27 -8.34
CA GLU A 74 -13.79 41.85 -9.44
C GLU A 74 -12.26 41.99 -9.29
N GLN A 75 -11.57 41.22 -10.14
CA GLN A 75 -10.15 41.34 -10.46
C GLN A 75 -9.86 42.71 -11.12
N ARG A 76 -8.86 43.44 -10.61
CA ARG A 76 -8.20 44.53 -11.32
C ARG A 76 -6.83 44.05 -11.82
N GLU A 77 -6.72 43.98 -13.14
CA GLU A 77 -5.47 43.82 -13.87
C GLU A 77 -4.57 45.05 -13.67
N ASN A 78 -3.28 44.82 -13.44
CA ASN A 78 -2.23 45.83 -13.59
C ASN A 78 -1.21 45.35 -14.63
N VAL A 79 -0.86 46.28 -15.51
CA VAL A 79 -0.19 46.13 -16.80
C VAL A 79 1.28 46.55 -16.71
N TYR A 80 2.07 46.06 -17.69
CA TYR A 80 3.43 46.47 -18.13
C TYR A 80 4.61 45.77 -17.43
N ASP A 81 5.66 45.27 -18.11
CA ASP A 81 6.27 45.68 -19.38
C ASP A 81 7.00 44.51 -20.09
N SER A 82 7.04 44.54 -21.44
CA SER A 82 7.89 43.69 -22.28
C SER A 82 8.84 44.55 -23.12
N PRO A 83 10.12 44.20 -23.28
CA PRO A 83 10.95 44.78 -24.34
C PRO A 83 11.13 43.86 -25.56
N ALA A 84 10.78 44.45 -26.71
CA ALA A 84 11.34 44.42 -28.08
C ALA A 84 11.72 43.10 -28.82
N LEU A 85 11.13 42.99 -30.02
CA LEU A 85 11.47 42.09 -31.13
C LEU A 85 12.90 42.27 -31.68
N GLY A 86 13.55 41.13 -31.97
CA GLY A 86 14.59 40.97 -32.99
C GLY A 86 14.30 39.70 -33.82
N SER A 87 14.38 39.83 -35.15
CA SER A 87 13.89 38.89 -36.19
C SER A 87 14.82 37.66 -36.44
N PRO A 88 14.51 36.73 -37.37
CA PRO A 88 14.15 35.35 -37.09
C PRO A 88 15.29 34.36 -37.39
N ARG A 89 15.48 33.36 -36.52
CA ARG A 89 16.26 32.15 -36.85
C ARG A 89 15.34 30.94 -36.85
N ALA A 90 15.42 30.17 -37.93
CA ALA A 90 14.57 29.03 -38.25
C ALA A 90 14.46 28.03 -37.08
N VAL A 91 13.22 27.79 -36.66
CA VAL A 91 12.87 26.76 -35.69
C VAL A 91 12.79 25.43 -36.44
N ALA A 92 13.61 24.47 -36.04
CA ALA A 92 13.49 23.07 -36.45
C ALA A 92 12.15 22.50 -35.94
N PRO A 93 11.44 21.68 -36.73
CA PRO A 93 10.14 21.17 -36.33
C PRO A 93 10.24 20.30 -35.07
N ILE A 94 9.41 20.65 -34.09
CA ILE A 94 9.10 19.86 -32.89
C ILE A 94 8.58 18.48 -33.35
N PRO A 95 9.06 17.35 -32.80
CA PRO A 95 8.48 16.06 -33.12
C PRO A 95 7.03 16.03 -32.63
N LYS A 96 6.11 15.84 -33.57
CA LYS A 96 4.71 15.53 -33.25
C LYS A 96 4.71 14.28 -32.37
N ALA A 97 4.06 14.36 -31.23
CA ALA A 97 3.71 13.20 -30.42
C ALA A 97 3.12 12.13 -31.35
N SER A 98 3.76 10.97 -31.38
CA SER A 98 3.44 9.85 -32.25
C SER A 98 2.02 9.37 -32.02
N VAL A 99 1.20 9.50 -33.05
CA VAL A 99 -0.16 8.94 -33.18
C VAL A 99 -0.10 7.40 -33.44
N ASP A 100 1.08 6.78 -33.30
CA ASP A 100 1.37 5.38 -33.68
C ASP A 100 1.01 4.32 -32.62
N ILE A 101 0.26 4.65 -31.56
CA ILE A 101 -0.08 3.69 -30.48
C ILE A 101 -1.36 2.88 -30.77
N LEU A 102 -2.11 3.19 -31.84
CA LEU A 102 -3.39 2.51 -32.15
C LEU A 102 -3.35 1.53 -33.34
N GLN A 103 -2.19 1.31 -33.96
CA GLN A 103 -2.15 0.64 -35.28
C GLN A 103 -2.04 -0.90 -35.29
N ASP A 104 -1.88 -1.59 -34.16
CA ASP A 104 -1.53 -3.03 -34.16
C ASP A 104 -2.62 -4.01 -33.68
N GLU A 105 -3.88 -3.58 -33.48
CA GLU A 105 -4.93 -4.45 -32.90
C GLU A 105 -5.95 -5.06 -33.88
N ILE A 106 -6.01 -4.60 -35.13
CA ILE A 106 -7.03 -5.03 -36.12
C ILE A 106 -6.36 -5.81 -37.25
N GLY A 107 -6.60 -7.12 -37.30
CA GLY A 107 -6.09 -8.03 -38.31
C GLY A 107 -7.19 -8.73 -39.12
N VAL A 108 -6.81 -9.49 -40.15
CA VAL A 108 -7.76 -10.39 -40.84
C VAL A 108 -8.32 -11.38 -39.81
N GLY A 109 -9.64 -11.54 -39.78
CA GLY A 109 -10.39 -12.31 -38.79
C GLY A 109 -10.89 -11.50 -37.58
N SER A 110 -10.46 -10.24 -37.42
CA SER A 110 -10.98 -9.38 -36.34
C SER A 110 -12.43 -8.96 -36.57
N LEU A 111 -13.22 -9.00 -35.50
CA LEU A 111 -14.56 -8.43 -35.45
C LEU A 111 -14.45 -6.92 -35.24
N VAL A 112 -15.03 -6.15 -36.15
CA VAL A 112 -14.90 -4.70 -36.18
C VAL A 112 -16.26 -4.01 -36.30
N GLU A 113 -16.35 -2.86 -35.67
CA GLU A 113 -17.39 -1.86 -35.89
C GLU A 113 -16.82 -0.72 -36.74
N VAL A 114 -17.60 -0.27 -37.72
CA VAL A 114 -17.27 0.84 -38.62
C VAL A 114 -18.29 1.94 -38.41
N ALA A 115 -17.84 3.08 -37.90
CA ALA A 115 -18.66 4.28 -37.75
C ALA A 115 -18.75 5.04 -39.08
N THR A 116 -19.95 5.47 -39.45
CA THR A 116 -20.17 6.36 -40.60
C THR A 116 -20.62 7.75 -40.15
N ASP A 117 -20.51 8.73 -41.05
CA ASP A 117 -20.82 10.15 -40.79
C ASP A 117 -22.30 10.44 -40.45
N VAL A 118 -23.15 9.40 -40.35
CA VAL A 118 -24.60 9.50 -40.14
C VAL A 118 -25.07 8.77 -38.88
N ASP A 119 -24.19 8.62 -37.87
CA ASP A 119 -24.46 7.89 -36.61
C ASP A 119 -24.92 6.43 -36.79
N GLN A 120 -24.64 5.84 -37.96
CA GLN A 120 -24.92 4.43 -38.25
C GLN A 120 -23.63 3.61 -38.11
N HIS A 121 -23.68 2.57 -37.28
CA HIS A 121 -22.59 1.63 -37.04
C HIS A 121 -22.82 0.33 -37.81
N TYR A 122 -21.83 -0.08 -38.60
CA TYR A 122 -21.84 -1.37 -39.28
C TYR A 122 -20.88 -2.35 -38.60
N TYR A 123 -21.33 -3.57 -38.37
CA TYR A 123 -20.55 -4.63 -37.75
C TYR A 123 -20.15 -5.67 -38.79
N GLY A 124 -18.94 -6.19 -38.68
CA GLY A 124 -18.44 -7.17 -39.63
C GLY A 124 -17.10 -7.78 -39.25
N VAL A 125 -16.61 -8.66 -40.12
CA VAL A 125 -15.32 -9.35 -39.96
C VAL A 125 -14.34 -8.84 -41.01
N VAL A 126 -13.13 -8.50 -40.59
CA VAL A 126 -12.06 -8.15 -41.53
C VAL A 126 -11.66 -9.39 -42.33
N ARG A 127 -11.86 -9.38 -43.64
CA ARG A 127 -11.49 -10.48 -44.55
C ARG A 127 -10.22 -10.21 -45.34
N TRP A 128 -9.83 -8.94 -45.45
CA TRP A 128 -8.68 -8.53 -46.24
C TRP A 128 -8.07 -7.25 -45.67
N ILE A 129 -6.75 -7.11 -45.73
CA ILE A 129 -6.04 -5.87 -45.42
C ILE A 129 -5.01 -5.64 -46.53
N GLY A 130 -4.95 -4.42 -47.04
CA GLY A 130 -3.93 -4.02 -48.01
C GLY A 130 -3.84 -2.52 -48.17
N ILE A 131 -2.98 -2.07 -49.08
CA ILE A 131 -2.79 -0.66 -49.38
C ILE A 131 -3.61 -0.32 -50.63
N ILE A 132 -4.48 0.68 -50.52
CA ILE A 132 -5.24 1.21 -51.65
C ILE A 132 -5.07 2.73 -51.64
N ASP A 133 -4.64 3.30 -52.76
CA ASP A 133 -4.40 4.74 -52.91
C ASP A 133 -3.53 5.31 -51.76
N ASP A 134 -2.38 4.63 -51.51
CA ASP A 134 -1.43 4.91 -50.42
C ASP A 134 -2.02 4.88 -48.99
N THR A 135 -3.22 4.34 -48.82
CA THR A 135 -3.92 4.25 -47.54
C THR A 135 -4.14 2.79 -47.14
N ALA A 136 -3.71 2.44 -45.93
CA ALA A 136 -3.96 1.12 -45.35
C ALA A 136 -5.48 0.91 -45.16
N THR A 137 -6.04 -0.06 -45.88
CA THR A 137 -7.49 -0.26 -46.04
C THR A 137 -7.85 -1.70 -45.64
N ALA A 138 -8.90 -1.85 -44.84
CA ALA A 138 -9.51 -3.12 -44.51
C ALA A 138 -10.70 -3.39 -45.44
N GLY A 139 -10.78 -4.63 -45.94
CA GLY A 139 -11.98 -5.21 -46.53
C GLY A 139 -12.76 -5.94 -45.45
N VAL A 140 -13.93 -5.41 -45.10
CA VAL A 140 -14.81 -5.92 -44.04
C VAL A 140 -16.03 -6.57 -44.69
N GLU A 141 -16.30 -7.82 -44.30
CA GLU A 141 -17.56 -8.49 -44.60
C GLU A 141 -18.58 -8.14 -43.52
N LEU A 142 -19.62 -7.39 -43.90
CA LEU A 142 -20.68 -6.94 -43.00
C LEU A 142 -21.65 -8.07 -42.63
N GLU A 143 -22.19 -8.02 -41.41
CA GLU A 143 -23.25 -8.93 -40.96
C GLU A 143 -24.54 -8.79 -41.80
N GLU A 144 -24.87 -7.53 -42.14
CA GLU A 144 -26.07 -7.17 -42.91
C GLU A 144 -25.71 -6.72 -44.33
N SER A 145 -26.59 -7.03 -45.28
CA SER A 145 -26.43 -6.58 -46.67
C SER A 145 -26.92 -5.15 -46.82
N VAL A 146 -26.05 -4.27 -47.35
CA VAL A 146 -26.34 -2.85 -47.60
C VAL A 146 -26.46 -2.61 -49.11
N CYS A 147 -27.50 -1.88 -49.52
CA CYS A 147 -27.75 -1.56 -50.92
C CYS A 147 -26.59 -0.72 -51.49
N GLY A 148 -26.01 -1.16 -52.61
CA GLY A 148 -24.91 -0.46 -53.28
C GLY A 148 -23.50 -0.94 -52.91
N LEU A 149 -23.35 -1.87 -51.96
CA LEU A 149 -22.07 -2.51 -51.65
C LEU A 149 -21.81 -3.75 -52.53
N GLY A 150 -20.53 -4.10 -52.67
CA GLY A 150 -20.07 -5.19 -53.52
C GLY A 150 -20.03 -6.55 -52.83
N ASP A 151 -19.36 -7.49 -53.49
CA ASP A 151 -19.13 -8.89 -53.09
C ASP A 151 -17.65 -9.17 -52.72
N GLY A 152 -16.85 -8.10 -52.55
CA GLY A 152 -15.43 -8.16 -52.21
C GLY A 152 -14.50 -7.98 -53.42
N SER A 153 -15.08 -7.71 -54.60
CA SER A 153 -14.36 -7.27 -55.79
C SER A 153 -14.09 -5.76 -55.80
N ARG A 154 -12.89 -5.35 -56.22
CA ARG A 154 -12.52 -3.94 -56.46
C ARG A 154 -11.62 -3.83 -57.68
N GLY A 155 -11.93 -2.93 -58.61
CA GLY A 155 -11.11 -2.69 -59.81
C GLY A 155 -10.99 -3.91 -60.74
N GLY A 156 -11.97 -4.83 -60.73
CA GLY A 156 -11.93 -6.06 -61.54
C GLY A 156 -11.15 -7.23 -60.91
N VAL A 157 -10.65 -7.08 -59.68
CA VAL A 157 -9.93 -8.12 -58.92
C VAL A 157 -10.73 -8.50 -57.68
N GLN A 158 -10.88 -9.79 -57.42
CA GLN A 158 -11.49 -10.30 -56.19
C GLN A 158 -10.47 -10.24 -55.05
N LEU A 159 -10.73 -9.43 -54.02
CA LEU A 159 -9.81 -9.28 -52.87
C LEU A 159 -10.20 -10.19 -51.70
N PHE A 160 -11.49 -10.45 -51.52
CA PHE A 160 -12.04 -11.47 -50.62
C PHE A 160 -13.43 -11.90 -51.11
N GLU A 161 -13.91 -13.08 -50.74
CA GLU A 161 -15.24 -13.58 -51.14
C GLU A 161 -16.28 -13.29 -50.06
N CYS A 162 -17.42 -12.70 -50.43
CA CYS A 162 -18.59 -12.58 -49.57
C CYS A 162 -19.89 -12.50 -50.38
N ALA A 163 -21.06 -12.54 -49.70
CA ALA A 163 -22.33 -12.35 -50.38
C ALA A 163 -22.48 -10.93 -50.97
N PRO A 164 -23.22 -10.73 -52.07
CA PRO A 164 -23.45 -9.41 -52.65
C PRO A 164 -24.06 -8.44 -51.64
N GLY A 165 -23.56 -7.20 -51.63
CA GLY A 165 -24.02 -6.17 -50.70
C GLY A 165 -23.34 -6.21 -49.32
N ARG A 166 -22.31 -7.03 -49.11
CA ARG A 166 -21.66 -7.18 -47.79
C ARG A 166 -20.21 -6.74 -47.75
N ALA A 167 -19.59 -6.39 -48.87
CA ALA A 167 -18.20 -5.93 -48.86
C ALA A 167 -18.11 -4.43 -48.64
N LEU A 168 -17.43 -4.04 -47.56
CA LEU A 168 -17.08 -2.67 -47.26
C LEU A 168 -15.56 -2.51 -47.25
N PHE A 169 -15.04 -1.55 -48.03
CA PHE A 169 -13.63 -1.15 -47.97
C PHE A 169 -13.52 0.13 -47.17
N VAL A 170 -12.79 0.09 -46.07
CA VAL A 170 -12.68 1.21 -45.13
C VAL A 170 -11.22 1.41 -44.70
N PRO A 171 -10.72 2.65 -44.64
CA PRO A 171 -9.42 2.92 -44.05
C PRO A 171 -9.30 2.29 -42.66
N LEU A 172 -8.20 1.59 -42.40
CA LEU A 172 -7.95 0.91 -41.11
C LEU A 172 -8.16 1.82 -39.88
N PRO A 173 -7.79 3.11 -39.89
CA PRO A 173 -8.03 4.01 -38.75
C PRO A 173 -9.51 4.23 -38.40
N LEU A 174 -10.44 3.91 -39.29
CA LEU A 174 -11.88 4.03 -39.07
C LEU A 174 -12.52 2.72 -38.59
N CYS A 175 -11.75 1.63 -38.53
CA CYS A 175 -12.17 0.39 -37.90
C CYS A 175 -11.92 0.46 -36.39
N ARG A 176 -12.89 0.03 -35.60
CA ARG A 176 -12.72 -0.21 -34.16
C ARG A 176 -13.07 -1.66 -33.86
N ARG A 177 -12.49 -2.25 -32.81
CA ARG A 177 -12.91 -3.60 -32.38
C ARG A 177 -14.36 -3.57 -31.94
N ASP A 178 -15.12 -4.58 -32.33
CA ASP A 178 -16.51 -4.72 -31.91
C ASP A 178 -16.56 -4.83 -30.38
N ALA A 179 -17.17 -3.82 -29.73
CA ALA A 179 -17.24 -3.73 -28.28
C ALA A 179 -17.98 -4.92 -27.64
N ARG A 180 -18.82 -5.63 -28.41
CA ARG A 180 -19.55 -6.83 -27.96
C ARG A 180 -18.62 -8.03 -27.71
N PHE A 181 -17.39 -8.00 -28.24
CA PHE A 181 -16.49 -9.15 -28.31
C PHE A 181 -15.05 -8.83 -27.84
N ARG A 182 -14.84 -7.80 -27.02
CA ARG A 182 -13.51 -7.40 -26.51
C ARG A 182 -12.75 -8.51 -25.76
N ASP A 183 -13.44 -9.55 -25.31
CA ASP A 183 -12.87 -10.69 -24.56
C ASP A 183 -12.55 -11.93 -25.41
N THR A 184 -12.85 -11.93 -26.72
CA THR A 184 -12.48 -13.06 -27.60
C THR A 184 -11.08 -12.86 -28.19
N PRO A 185 -10.12 -13.78 -27.93
CA PRO A 185 -8.80 -13.72 -28.54
C PRO A 185 -8.90 -13.90 -30.07
N PRO A 186 -8.03 -13.26 -30.88
CA PRO A 186 -8.07 -13.38 -32.34
C PRO A 186 -7.87 -14.84 -32.77
N PRO A 187 -8.64 -15.36 -33.75
CA PRO A 187 -8.37 -16.67 -34.31
C PRO A 187 -7.14 -16.62 -35.23
N ASP A 188 -6.23 -17.56 -35.01
CA ASP A 188 -5.13 -17.96 -35.90
C ASP A 188 -4.09 -16.88 -36.28
N ARG A 189 -3.25 -16.49 -35.32
CA ARG A 189 -1.81 -16.33 -35.60
C ARG A 189 -1.08 -17.47 -34.89
N PRO A 190 -0.19 -18.24 -35.55
CA PRO A 190 0.75 -19.08 -34.82
C PRO A 190 1.51 -18.18 -33.84
N ASP A 191 1.37 -18.47 -32.55
CA ASP A 191 1.79 -17.63 -31.43
C ASP A 191 3.26 -17.20 -31.54
N LEU A 192 3.50 -15.96 -31.96
CA LEU A 192 4.78 -15.29 -31.70
C LEU A 192 5.00 -15.10 -30.18
N HIS A 193 3.93 -15.06 -29.39
CA HIS A 193 3.99 -15.06 -27.92
C HIS A 193 4.54 -16.36 -27.32
N HIS A 194 4.28 -17.51 -27.93
CA HIS A 194 4.69 -18.80 -27.38
C HIS A 194 6.20 -19.04 -27.56
N VAL A 195 6.80 -18.45 -28.60
CA VAL A 195 8.24 -18.49 -28.83
C VAL A 195 8.98 -17.63 -27.78
N GLN A 196 8.47 -16.46 -27.41
CA GLN A 196 9.08 -15.60 -26.38
C GLN A 196 8.89 -16.12 -24.96
N LEU A 197 7.76 -16.77 -24.66
CA LEU A 197 7.52 -17.45 -23.38
C LEU A 197 8.51 -18.60 -23.14
N SER A 198 9.06 -19.20 -24.20
CA SER A 198 10.03 -20.31 -24.09
C SER A 198 11.42 -19.89 -23.60
N GLU A 199 11.79 -18.61 -23.73
CA GLU A 199 13.08 -18.09 -23.28
C GLU A 199 13.05 -17.52 -21.85
N GLN A 200 11.87 -17.33 -21.27
CA GLN A 200 11.72 -16.78 -19.92
C GLN A 200 11.78 -17.89 -18.85
N PRO A 201 12.24 -17.59 -17.62
CA PRO A 201 12.18 -18.55 -16.53
C PRO A 201 10.74 -19.01 -16.28
N GLU A 202 10.56 -20.31 -16.05
CA GLU A 202 9.26 -20.87 -15.65
C GLU A 202 8.82 -20.28 -14.31
N CYS A 203 7.52 -19.97 -14.20
CA CYS A 203 6.89 -19.46 -12.98
C CYS A 203 5.64 -20.31 -12.66
N PRO A 204 5.83 -21.54 -12.14
CA PRO A 204 4.72 -22.42 -11.79
C PRO A 204 3.95 -21.89 -10.58
N VAL A 205 2.68 -22.27 -10.49
CA VAL A 205 1.85 -22.02 -9.30
C VAL A 205 2.35 -22.91 -8.16
N VAL A 206 2.56 -22.33 -6.98
CA VAL A 206 3.07 -23.03 -5.80
C VAL A 206 1.98 -23.03 -4.72
N PRO A 207 1.24 -24.14 -4.55
CA PRO A 207 0.23 -24.24 -3.50
C PRO A 207 0.85 -24.48 -2.12
N GLY A 208 0.04 -24.31 -1.07
CA GLY A 208 0.43 -24.56 0.32
C GLY A 208 1.03 -23.35 1.04
N VAL A 209 1.73 -23.62 2.14
CA VAL A 209 2.33 -22.60 3.00
C VAL A 209 3.85 -22.58 2.75
N ILE A 210 4.38 -21.44 2.30
CA ILE A 210 5.82 -21.24 2.14
C ILE A 210 6.27 -20.13 3.10
N PRO A 211 7.21 -20.41 4.03
CA PRO A 211 7.70 -19.39 4.96
C PRO A 211 8.50 -18.31 4.22
N PRO A 212 8.60 -17.09 4.78
CA PRO A 212 9.48 -16.05 4.24
C PRO A 212 10.93 -16.54 4.15
N LEU A 213 11.68 -15.93 3.23
CA LEU A 213 13.10 -16.22 3.07
C LEU A 213 13.87 -15.77 4.32
N THR A 214 14.82 -16.59 4.78
CA THR A 214 15.66 -16.31 5.95
C THR A 214 17.01 -15.68 5.60
N SER A 215 17.43 -15.80 4.34
CA SER A 215 18.65 -15.21 3.82
C SER A 215 18.55 -15.00 2.32
N LEU A 216 19.40 -14.12 1.78
CA LEU A 216 19.45 -13.86 0.35
C LEU A 216 19.98 -15.05 -0.46
N GLY A 217 20.92 -15.85 0.07
CA GLY A 217 21.49 -17.03 -0.61
C GLY A 217 21.82 -16.80 -2.09
N ASP A 218 21.37 -17.72 -2.95
CA ASP A 218 21.49 -17.66 -4.41
C ASP A 218 20.35 -16.84 -5.09
N LEU A 219 19.55 -16.09 -4.32
CA LEU A 219 18.52 -15.19 -4.86
C LEU A 219 19.09 -13.84 -5.34
N ALA A 220 20.36 -13.54 -5.06
CA ALA A 220 20.98 -12.35 -5.62
C ALA A 220 21.29 -12.53 -7.12
N GLY A 221 21.01 -11.50 -7.91
CA GLY A 221 21.35 -11.42 -9.33
C GLY A 221 20.16 -11.04 -10.22
N LYS A 222 20.40 -11.13 -11.53
CA LYS A 222 19.40 -10.92 -12.57
C LYS A 222 18.38 -12.06 -12.63
N ASN A 223 17.20 -11.80 -13.16
CA ASN A 223 16.07 -12.75 -13.20
C ASN A 223 15.69 -13.25 -11.80
N ARG A 224 15.69 -12.33 -10.84
CA ARG A 224 15.29 -12.58 -9.45
C ARG A 224 14.36 -11.48 -8.97
N GLY A 225 13.42 -11.83 -8.10
CA GLY A 225 12.37 -10.94 -7.64
C GLY A 225 11.14 -10.97 -8.56
N ILE A 226 10.35 -9.90 -8.50
CA ILE A 226 9.12 -9.77 -9.28
C ILE A 226 9.42 -9.04 -10.58
N GLN A 227 9.08 -9.65 -11.71
CA GLN A 227 9.27 -9.06 -13.03
C GLN A 227 8.26 -7.93 -13.28
N GLY A 228 8.74 -6.73 -13.53
CA GLY A 228 7.89 -5.58 -13.83
C GLY A 228 7.40 -5.55 -15.29
N HIS A 229 6.21 -5.01 -15.51
CA HIS A 229 5.60 -4.83 -16.82
C HIS A 229 4.54 -3.72 -16.80
N HIS A 230 4.56 -2.84 -17.80
CA HIS A 230 3.56 -1.76 -17.99
C HIS A 230 3.28 -0.94 -16.70
N ASN A 231 4.27 -0.18 -16.24
CA ASN A 231 4.15 0.70 -15.07
C ASN A 231 3.79 -0.02 -13.74
N SER A 232 4.10 -1.32 -13.61
CA SER A 232 3.78 -2.10 -12.40
C SER A 232 4.71 -1.86 -11.19
N CYS A 233 5.76 -1.04 -11.29
CA CYS A 233 6.81 -0.96 -10.27
C CYS A 233 6.30 -0.63 -8.87
N TYR A 234 5.24 0.16 -8.75
CA TYR A 234 4.57 0.45 -7.47
C TYR A 234 4.07 -0.82 -6.78
N LEU A 235 3.51 -1.75 -7.55
CA LEU A 235 2.99 -3.03 -7.07
C LEU A 235 4.14 -4.01 -6.80
N ASP A 236 5.08 -4.13 -7.73
CA ASP A 236 6.20 -5.06 -7.65
C ASP A 236 7.06 -4.77 -6.41
N ALA A 237 7.46 -3.51 -6.22
CA ALA A 237 8.30 -3.09 -5.09
C ALA A 237 7.58 -3.26 -3.75
N THR A 238 6.27 -2.96 -3.69
CA THR A 238 5.47 -3.09 -2.47
C THR A 238 5.27 -4.56 -2.09
N LEU A 239 4.90 -5.41 -3.04
CA LEU A 239 4.75 -6.86 -2.80
C LEU A 239 6.08 -7.49 -2.38
N PHE A 240 7.18 -7.09 -3.03
CA PHE A 240 8.51 -7.56 -2.65
C PHE A 240 8.89 -7.15 -1.22
N ALA A 241 8.61 -5.89 -0.83
CA ALA A 241 8.84 -5.41 0.53
C ALA A 241 7.99 -6.16 1.57
N MET A 242 6.70 -6.37 1.29
CA MET A 242 5.76 -6.97 2.24
C MET A 242 5.96 -8.48 2.42
N PHE A 243 6.31 -9.24 1.37
CA PHE A 243 6.16 -10.70 1.43
C PHE A 243 7.45 -11.50 1.31
N THR A 244 8.59 -10.90 0.95
CA THR A 244 9.79 -11.69 0.63
C THR A 244 10.49 -12.27 1.87
N PHE A 245 10.81 -11.42 2.85
CA PHE A 245 11.64 -11.78 4.03
C PHE A 245 10.92 -11.61 5.37
N THR A 246 9.63 -11.26 5.35
CA THR A 246 8.84 -11.03 6.56
C THR A 246 7.51 -11.79 6.51
N SER A 247 7.06 -12.27 7.66
CA SER A 247 5.76 -12.93 7.85
C SER A 247 4.68 -12.00 8.41
N VAL A 248 5.02 -10.75 8.70
CA VAL A 248 4.14 -9.76 9.36
C VAL A 248 2.80 -9.59 8.63
N PHE A 249 2.77 -9.84 7.32
CA PHE A 249 1.59 -9.72 6.48
C PHE A 249 0.99 -11.07 6.07
N ASP A 250 1.50 -12.20 6.58
CA ASP A 250 1.04 -13.54 6.17
C ASP A 250 -0.41 -13.80 6.58
N ALA A 251 -0.92 -13.10 7.60
CA ALA A 251 -2.34 -13.10 7.94
C ALA A 251 -3.23 -12.76 6.71
N LEU A 252 -2.76 -11.90 5.80
CA LEU A 252 -3.47 -11.56 4.55
C LEU A 252 -3.60 -12.77 3.60
N LEU A 253 -2.62 -13.67 3.62
CA LEU A 253 -2.52 -14.82 2.72
C LEU A 253 -3.33 -16.03 3.20
N TYR A 254 -3.58 -16.11 4.51
CA TYR A 254 -4.16 -17.29 5.15
C TYR A 254 -5.45 -17.03 5.94
N ARG A 255 -5.91 -15.78 6.07
CA ARG A 255 -7.21 -15.48 6.70
C ARG A 255 -8.33 -16.21 5.96
N PRO A 256 -9.15 -17.03 6.65
CA PRO A 256 -10.28 -17.70 6.02
C PRO A 256 -11.34 -16.68 5.55
N PRO A 257 -12.11 -17.00 4.50
CA PRO A 257 -13.20 -16.13 4.06
C PRO A 257 -14.30 -16.05 5.11
N GLU A 258 -14.79 -14.84 5.36
CA GLU A 258 -15.93 -14.54 6.22
C GLU A 258 -17.20 -14.26 5.41
N PRO A 259 -18.41 -14.39 6.00
CA PRO A 259 -19.68 -14.16 5.29
C PRO A 259 -19.81 -12.77 4.67
N GLU A 260 -19.14 -11.77 5.21
CA GLU A 260 -19.18 -10.38 4.76
C GLU A 260 -18.19 -10.07 3.63
N ASP A 261 -17.36 -11.05 3.22
CA ASP A 261 -16.36 -10.86 2.16
C ASP A 261 -16.94 -10.96 0.75
N SER A 262 -16.22 -10.37 -0.21
CA SER A 262 -16.55 -10.49 -1.63
C SER A 262 -16.52 -11.96 -2.10
N PRO A 263 -17.41 -12.38 -3.01
CA PRO A 263 -17.35 -13.71 -3.63
C PRO A 263 -15.99 -14.02 -4.30
N HIS A 264 -15.26 -12.98 -4.70
CA HIS A 264 -13.94 -13.09 -5.35
C HIS A 264 -12.77 -13.10 -4.36
N TYR A 265 -13.02 -12.96 -3.05
CA TYR A 265 -11.98 -12.94 -2.01
C TYR A 265 -11.03 -14.14 -2.13
N SER A 266 -11.59 -15.35 -2.24
CA SER A 266 -10.80 -16.59 -2.34
C SER A 266 -9.97 -16.65 -3.62
N GLU A 267 -10.46 -16.06 -4.72
CA GLU A 267 -9.70 -16.00 -5.98
C GLU A 267 -8.50 -15.06 -5.83
N VAL A 268 -8.71 -13.84 -5.33
CA VAL A 268 -7.66 -12.84 -5.17
C VAL A 268 -6.60 -13.32 -4.17
N GLN A 269 -7.02 -13.85 -3.02
CA GLN A 269 -6.11 -14.40 -2.02
C GLN A 269 -5.29 -15.56 -2.59
N ARG A 270 -5.91 -16.45 -3.38
CA ARG A 270 -5.21 -17.57 -4.02
C ARG A 270 -4.19 -17.08 -5.05
N VAL A 271 -4.50 -16.09 -5.88
CA VAL A 271 -3.55 -15.52 -6.85
C VAL A 271 -2.37 -14.88 -6.12
N LEU A 272 -2.65 -14.04 -5.12
CA LEU A 272 -1.60 -13.41 -4.31
C LEU A 272 -0.70 -14.46 -3.63
N ARG A 273 -1.30 -15.47 -2.99
CA ARG A 273 -0.56 -16.50 -2.26
C ARG A 273 0.19 -17.45 -3.18
N GLU A 274 -0.51 -18.12 -4.10
CA GLU A 274 0.00 -19.29 -4.80
C GLU A 274 0.67 -18.96 -6.13
N GLU A 275 0.34 -17.82 -6.73
CA GLU A 275 0.91 -17.40 -8.02
C GLU A 275 1.97 -16.31 -7.90
N ILE A 276 2.03 -15.60 -6.77
CA ILE A 276 2.99 -14.51 -6.54
C ILE A 276 3.89 -14.80 -5.33
N VAL A 277 3.35 -14.82 -4.11
CA VAL A 277 4.15 -14.89 -2.88
C VAL A 277 4.88 -16.23 -2.74
N ASN A 278 4.20 -17.35 -2.95
CA ASN A 278 4.81 -18.67 -2.82
C ASN A 278 5.89 -18.93 -3.89
N PRO A 279 5.67 -18.61 -5.19
CA PRO A 279 6.74 -18.68 -6.19
C PRO A 279 7.92 -17.75 -5.86
N LEU A 280 7.65 -16.53 -5.37
CA LEU A 280 8.70 -15.60 -4.95
C LEU A 280 9.56 -16.20 -3.82
N ARG A 281 8.94 -16.75 -2.78
CA ARG A 281 9.64 -17.34 -1.63
C ARG A 281 10.33 -18.66 -1.98
N LYS A 282 9.78 -19.46 -2.89
CA LYS A 282 10.30 -20.78 -3.23
C LYS A 282 11.36 -20.77 -4.34
N HIS A 283 11.12 -19.97 -5.38
CA HIS A 283 11.93 -19.95 -6.60
C HIS A 283 12.71 -18.64 -6.77
N GLY A 284 12.37 -17.61 -6.00
CA GLY A 284 13.05 -16.33 -6.08
C GLY A 284 12.74 -15.52 -7.32
N TYR A 285 11.69 -15.88 -8.06
CA TYR A 285 11.28 -15.21 -9.29
C TYR A 285 9.77 -15.30 -9.48
N VAL A 286 9.15 -14.21 -9.91
CA VAL A 286 7.74 -14.15 -10.32
C VAL A 286 7.67 -13.46 -11.67
N ARG A 287 7.00 -14.11 -12.62
CA ARG A 287 6.81 -13.58 -13.98
C ARG A 287 5.68 -12.54 -14.00
N ALA A 288 5.80 -11.57 -14.89
CA ALA A 288 4.90 -10.42 -14.97
C ALA A 288 3.44 -10.77 -15.25
N ASP A 289 3.16 -11.91 -15.90
CA ASP A 289 1.79 -12.39 -16.17
C ASP A 289 1.01 -12.70 -14.89
N ARG A 290 1.70 -13.20 -13.84
CA ARG A 290 1.08 -13.44 -12.53
C ARG A 290 0.67 -12.14 -11.84
N VAL A 291 1.53 -11.13 -11.93
CA VAL A 291 1.24 -9.79 -11.42
C VAL A 291 0.13 -9.12 -12.22
N MET A 292 0.15 -9.25 -13.56
CA MET A 292 -0.91 -8.70 -14.41
C MET A 292 -2.26 -9.33 -14.10
N LYS A 293 -2.32 -10.65 -13.85
CA LYS A 293 -3.54 -11.32 -13.39
C LYS A 293 -4.08 -10.70 -12.10
N LEU A 294 -3.21 -10.40 -11.11
CA LEU A 294 -3.63 -9.68 -9.91
C LEU A 294 -4.15 -8.27 -10.25
N ARG A 295 -3.44 -7.51 -11.10
CA ARG A 295 -3.85 -6.16 -11.53
C ARG A 295 -5.23 -6.16 -12.19
N THR A 296 -5.51 -7.13 -13.07
CA THR A 296 -6.82 -7.29 -13.71
C THR A 296 -7.93 -7.60 -12.70
N LEU A 297 -7.65 -8.44 -11.70
CA LEU A 297 -8.61 -8.69 -10.62
C LEU A 297 -8.85 -7.44 -9.78
N LEU A 298 -7.80 -6.70 -9.43
CA LEU A 298 -7.92 -5.47 -8.67
C LEU A 298 -8.69 -4.38 -9.45
N GLU A 299 -8.41 -4.19 -10.73
CA GLU A 299 -9.14 -3.21 -11.57
C GLU A 299 -10.63 -3.52 -11.70
N ARG A 300 -10.98 -4.81 -11.73
CA ARG A 300 -12.38 -5.25 -11.80
C ARG A 300 -13.12 -5.12 -10.47
N LEU A 301 -12.41 -5.24 -9.35
CA LEU A 301 -13.02 -5.44 -8.03
C LEU A 301 -12.84 -4.26 -7.07
N SER A 302 -11.92 -3.34 -7.36
CA SER A 302 -11.65 -2.13 -6.57
C SER A 302 -12.12 -0.87 -7.30
N ASP A 303 -12.25 0.22 -6.56
CA ASP A 303 -12.64 1.52 -7.12
C ASP A 303 -11.47 2.29 -7.76
N VAL A 304 -10.31 1.62 -7.96
CA VAL A 304 -9.08 2.25 -8.47
C VAL A 304 -8.94 1.98 -9.98
N PRO A 305 -9.24 2.95 -10.86
CA PRO A 305 -9.14 2.76 -12.31
C PRO A 305 -7.70 2.78 -12.80
N GLY A 306 -7.40 2.17 -13.95
CA GLY A 306 -6.08 2.26 -14.59
C GLY A 306 -5.03 1.37 -13.94
N LEU A 307 -5.44 0.42 -13.10
CA LEU A 307 -4.53 -0.48 -12.41
C LEU A 307 -3.74 -1.38 -13.36
N THR A 308 -4.18 -1.65 -14.59
CA THR A 308 -3.45 -2.49 -15.57
C THR A 308 -2.48 -1.73 -16.47
N SER A 309 -2.56 -0.40 -16.55
CA SER A 309 -1.81 0.42 -17.53
C SER A 309 -1.05 1.60 -16.92
N GLU A 310 -1.54 2.18 -15.83
CA GLU A 310 -0.98 3.39 -15.23
C GLU A 310 -0.09 3.08 -14.02
N GLU A 311 0.85 3.98 -13.76
CA GLU A 311 1.59 4.03 -12.50
C GLU A 311 0.64 4.54 -11.41
N LYS A 312 0.55 3.83 -10.28
CA LYS A 312 -0.27 4.22 -9.13
C LYS A 312 0.58 4.46 -7.88
N ASP A 313 -0.04 5.08 -6.89
CA ASP A 313 0.59 5.23 -5.58
C ASP A 313 0.54 3.89 -4.81
N PRO A 314 1.63 3.47 -4.14
CA PRO A 314 1.61 2.33 -3.23
C PRO A 314 0.50 2.41 -2.17
N GLU A 315 0.10 3.61 -1.73
CA GLU A 315 -1.02 3.80 -0.80
C GLU A 315 -2.35 3.41 -1.42
N GLU A 316 -2.63 3.86 -2.65
CA GLU A 316 -3.85 3.50 -3.39
C GLU A 316 -3.94 1.97 -3.57
N PHE A 317 -2.81 1.33 -3.84
CA PHE A 317 -2.73 -0.12 -3.89
C PHE A 317 -3.02 -0.78 -2.53
N LEU A 318 -2.41 -0.31 -1.44
CA LEU A 318 -2.65 -0.86 -0.11
C LEU A 318 -4.12 -0.73 0.26
N ASN A 319 -4.75 0.42 0.00
CA ASN A 319 -6.17 0.61 0.24
C ASN A 319 -7.04 -0.31 -0.64
N GLY A 320 -6.72 -0.45 -1.93
CA GLY A 320 -7.48 -1.32 -2.85
C GLY A 320 -7.37 -2.82 -2.49
N LEU A 321 -6.15 -3.34 -2.32
CA LEU A 321 -5.95 -4.76 -2.01
C LEU A 321 -6.29 -5.08 -0.55
N VAL A 322 -5.68 -4.36 0.39
CA VAL A 322 -5.70 -4.75 1.81
C VAL A 322 -7.01 -4.34 2.47
N ALA A 323 -7.50 -3.12 2.20
CA ALA A 323 -8.74 -2.62 2.81
C ALA A 323 -9.99 -3.12 2.10
N GLN A 324 -10.10 -2.91 0.79
CA GLN A 324 -11.34 -3.17 0.06
C GLN A 324 -11.55 -4.66 -0.23
N ILE A 325 -10.51 -5.34 -0.72
CA ILE A 325 -10.65 -6.72 -1.21
C ILE A 325 -10.38 -7.75 -0.13
N LEU A 326 -9.25 -7.66 0.57
CA LEU A 326 -8.90 -8.61 1.62
C LEU A 326 -9.55 -8.31 2.97
N ARG A 327 -10.13 -7.11 3.14
CA ARG A 327 -10.82 -6.64 4.35
C ARG A 327 -10.01 -6.92 5.62
N ALA A 328 -8.70 -6.63 5.54
CA ALA A 328 -7.81 -6.84 6.65
C ALA A 328 -8.10 -5.85 7.79
N GLU A 329 -7.80 -6.25 9.02
CA GLU A 329 -7.79 -5.32 10.15
C GLU A 329 -6.73 -4.23 9.90
N PRO A 330 -7.06 -2.94 10.08
CA PRO A 330 -6.10 -1.84 9.97
C PRO A 330 -4.87 -2.05 10.85
N PHE A 331 -3.69 -1.75 10.31
CA PHE A 331 -2.44 -1.93 11.04
C PHE A 331 -2.25 -0.92 12.16
N LEU A 332 -2.87 0.26 12.02
CA LEU A 332 -2.75 1.38 12.93
C LEU A 332 -4.12 1.76 13.47
N LYS A 333 -4.21 1.87 14.79
CA LYS A 333 -5.37 2.42 15.51
C LYS A 333 -4.90 3.63 16.30
N LEU A 334 -5.51 4.78 16.04
CA LEU A 334 -5.18 6.04 16.69
C LEU A 334 -6.17 6.35 17.82
N SER A 335 -5.69 7.08 18.83
CA SER A 335 -6.51 7.54 19.97
C SER A 335 -7.63 8.50 19.54
N SER A 336 -7.57 9.05 18.33
CA SER A 336 -8.65 9.83 17.69
C SER A 336 -9.83 8.97 17.22
N GLY A 337 -9.70 7.64 17.24
CA GLY A 337 -10.67 6.69 16.67
C GLY A 337 -10.48 6.45 15.17
N GLN A 338 -9.44 7.03 14.55
CA GLN A 338 -9.08 6.77 13.16
C GLN A 338 -8.29 5.46 13.05
N GLU A 339 -8.54 4.74 11.96
CA GLU A 339 -7.85 3.50 11.63
C GLU A 339 -7.25 3.62 10.22
N ALA A 340 -6.02 3.11 10.03
CA ALA A 340 -5.30 3.21 8.76
C ALA A 340 -4.29 2.08 8.56
N PHE A 341 -3.84 1.88 7.32
CA PHE A 341 -2.77 0.94 6.98
C PHE A 341 -1.38 1.60 6.92
N CYS A 342 -1.34 2.90 6.65
CA CYS A 342 -0.12 3.71 6.65
C CYS A 342 -0.34 5.02 7.41
N TYR A 343 0.76 5.62 7.87
CA TYR A 343 0.77 6.91 8.52
C TYR A 343 1.57 7.92 7.68
N GLN A 344 0.90 8.98 7.25
CA GLN A 344 1.54 10.11 6.59
C GLN A 344 2.18 11.04 7.62
N LEU A 345 3.48 11.33 7.44
CA LEU A 345 4.16 12.33 8.25
C LEU A 345 3.67 13.73 7.89
N PHE A 346 3.18 14.46 8.90
CA PHE A 346 2.79 15.87 8.83
C PHE A 346 3.72 16.69 9.70
N VAL A 347 4.73 17.29 9.09
CA VAL A 347 5.79 18.02 9.79
C VAL A 347 6.05 19.36 9.14
N GLU A 348 6.44 20.34 9.94
CA GLU A 348 6.94 21.62 9.47
C GLU A 348 8.46 21.52 9.26
N LYS A 349 8.95 22.17 8.20
CA LYS A 349 10.37 22.12 7.87
C LYS A 349 11.18 22.96 8.87
N ASP A 350 12.16 22.32 9.49
CA ASP A 350 13.22 22.99 10.26
C ASP A 350 14.40 23.27 9.32
N GLU A 351 14.64 24.56 9.01
CA GLU A 351 15.74 24.99 8.14
C GLU A 351 17.13 24.73 8.75
N HIS A 352 17.23 24.46 10.05
CA HIS A 352 18.49 24.13 10.72
C HIS A 352 18.86 22.65 10.61
N VAL A 353 17.92 21.78 10.23
CA VAL A 353 18.13 20.33 10.12
C VAL A 353 18.17 19.92 8.65
N SER A 354 19.34 19.48 8.20
CA SER A 354 19.54 19.07 6.80
C SER A 354 19.27 17.58 6.54
N LEU A 355 19.35 16.75 7.58
CA LEU A 355 19.16 15.31 7.53
C LEU A 355 18.39 14.84 8.78
N PRO A 356 17.06 15.05 8.83
CA PRO A 356 16.26 14.55 9.94
C PRO A 356 16.15 13.02 9.89
N THR A 357 16.04 12.40 11.05
CA THR A 357 15.72 10.97 11.16
C THR A 357 14.22 10.73 11.11
N VAL A 358 13.81 9.54 10.67
CA VAL A 358 12.39 9.15 10.70
C VAL A 358 11.82 9.20 12.13
N GLN A 359 12.60 8.84 13.15
CA GLN A 359 12.22 9.02 14.56
C GLN A 359 11.83 10.47 14.86
N GLN A 360 12.69 11.44 14.54
CA GLN A 360 12.43 12.86 14.81
C GLN A 360 11.18 13.36 14.08
N LEU A 361 11.03 13.02 12.80
CA LEU A 361 9.86 13.43 12.01
C LEU A 361 8.57 12.80 12.56
N LEU A 362 8.63 11.54 12.97
CA LEU A 362 7.48 10.84 13.54
C LEU A 362 7.05 11.46 14.87
N GLU A 363 7.99 11.71 15.78
CA GLU A 363 7.74 12.36 17.05
C GLU A 363 7.14 13.76 16.87
N GLN A 364 7.69 14.55 15.93
CA GLN A 364 7.15 15.87 15.58
C GLN A 364 5.72 15.75 15.02
N SER A 365 5.46 14.80 14.12
CA SER A 365 4.15 14.59 13.53
C SER A 365 3.09 14.22 14.58
N PHE A 366 3.42 13.32 15.51
CA PHE A 366 2.53 12.93 16.62
C PHE A 366 2.33 14.08 17.61
N ALA A 367 3.38 14.84 17.93
CA ALA A 367 3.29 16.00 18.80
C ALA A 367 2.37 17.08 18.24
N THR A 368 2.48 17.38 16.94
CA THR A 368 1.67 18.40 16.27
C THR A 368 0.21 17.98 16.11
N SER A 369 -0.04 16.72 15.77
CA SER A 369 -1.40 16.20 15.58
C SER A 369 -2.12 15.88 16.88
N GLY A 370 -1.39 15.69 17.99
CA GLY A 370 -1.95 15.34 19.29
C GLY A 370 -2.57 13.94 19.34
N VAL A 371 -2.25 13.07 18.37
CA VAL A 371 -2.71 11.68 18.31
C VAL A 371 -1.71 10.75 18.99
N LYS A 372 -2.18 9.60 19.47
CA LYS A 372 -1.36 8.49 20.00
C LYS A 372 -1.79 7.18 19.37
N LEU A 373 -0.93 6.17 19.41
CA LEU A 373 -1.26 4.80 19.04
C LEU A 373 -2.04 4.15 20.18
N SER A 374 -3.19 3.57 19.88
CA SER A 374 -4.03 2.90 20.88
C SER A 374 -3.43 1.57 21.36
N GLU A 375 -2.64 0.91 20.51
CA GLU A 375 -1.96 -0.35 20.80
C GLU A 375 -0.62 -0.45 20.04
N VAL A 376 0.21 -1.44 20.37
CA VAL A 376 1.46 -1.71 19.65
C VAL A 376 1.13 -2.34 18.30
N PRO A 377 1.44 -1.69 17.16
CA PRO A 377 1.13 -2.24 15.86
C PRO A 377 2.10 -3.37 15.50
N ALA A 378 1.60 -4.42 14.83
CA ALA A 378 2.46 -5.50 14.30
C ALA A 378 3.33 -5.00 13.14
N ALA A 379 2.75 -4.16 12.29
CA ALA A 379 3.38 -3.48 11.17
C ALA A 379 3.14 -1.98 11.28
N PHE A 380 4.17 -1.16 11.03
CA PHE A 380 4.02 0.28 10.97
C PHE A 380 4.63 0.80 9.66
N ILE A 381 3.77 1.20 8.73
CA ILE A 381 4.16 1.76 7.44
C ILE A 381 4.08 3.29 7.54
N ILE A 382 5.22 3.96 7.37
CA ILE A 382 5.33 5.42 7.50
C ILE A 382 5.64 6.01 6.13
N GLN A 383 4.79 6.91 5.66
CA GLN A 383 5.01 7.68 4.44
C GLN A 383 5.80 8.95 4.73
N MET A 384 6.81 9.18 3.91
CA MET A 384 7.67 10.35 4.01
C MET A 384 6.91 11.63 3.62
N PRO A 385 7.27 12.81 4.17
CA PRO A 385 6.57 14.06 3.89
C PRO A 385 6.92 14.57 2.49
N ARG A 386 6.20 14.04 1.50
CA ARG A 386 6.29 14.40 0.08
C ARG A 386 4.95 14.96 -0.39
N PHE A 387 5.00 15.90 -1.32
CA PHE A 387 3.82 16.49 -1.93
C PHE A 387 3.91 16.36 -3.45
N GLY A 388 3.15 15.43 -4.02
CA GLY A 388 3.23 15.08 -5.44
C GLY A 388 4.61 14.55 -5.87
N LYS A 389 4.89 14.54 -7.18
CA LYS A 389 6.09 13.90 -7.75
C LYS A 389 7.39 14.69 -7.54
N GLN A 390 7.31 16.01 -7.33
CA GLN A 390 8.48 16.90 -7.39
C GLN A 390 8.89 17.48 -6.03
N TYR A 391 7.96 17.57 -5.07
CA TYR A 391 8.24 18.25 -3.82
C TYR A 391 8.56 17.26 -2.70
N LYS A 392 9.80 17.34 -2.21
CA LYS A 392 10.28 16.68 -0.99
C LYS A 392 10.49 17.74 0.07
N LEU A 393 9.86 17.59 1.24
CA LEU A 393 10.03 18.56 2.33
C LEU A 393 11.50 18.66 2.79
N TYR A 394 12.15 17.49 2.90
CA TYR A 394 13.59 17.36 3.11
C TYR A 394 14.21 16.65 1.92
N GLN A 395 15.35 17.15 1.45
CA GLN A 395 16.08 16.53 0.33
C GLN A 395 16.66 15.16 0.69
N ARG A 396 16.90 14.93 1.98
CA ARG A 396 17.37 13.66 2.53
C ARG A 396 16.71 13.42 3.87
N VAL A 397 16.33 12.18 4.13
CA VAL A 397 15.80 11.72 5.41
C VAL A 397 16.55 10.45 5.77
N MET A 398 16.96 10.31 7.04
CA MET A 398 17.63 9.12 7.54
C MET A 398 16.60 8.11 8.08
N PRO A 399 16.38 6.95 7.44
CA PRO A 399 15.55 5.88 8.00
C PRO A 399 16.14 5.40 9.32
N SER A 400 15.36 5.40 10.39
CA SER A 400 15.82 4.93 11.70
C SER A 400 15.84 3.40 11.68
N PRO A 401 16.98 2.70 11.94
CA PRO A 401 17.00 1.23 11.97
C PRO A 401 16.08 0.63 13.04
N LEU A 402 16.02 1.32 14.18
CA LEU A 402 15.13 1.02 15.29
C LEU A 402 14.31 2.27 15.58
N LEU A 403 12.99 2.07 15.68
CA LEU A 403 12.03 3.12 15.98
C LEU A 403 11.50 2.92 17.40
N ASP A 404 11.69 3.90 18.26
CA ASP A 404 11.16 3.88 19.61
C ASP A 404 9.74 4.45 19.61
N VAL A 405 8.76 3.58 19.82
CA VAL A 405 7.34 3.93 19.79
C VAL A 405 6.74 4.05 21.18
N THR A 406 7.54 3.88 22.23
CA THR A 406 7.07 3.86 23.63
C THR A 406 6.23 5.09 23.98
N ASP A 407 6.73 6.26 23.60
CA ASP A 407 6.12 7.55 23.94
C ASP A 407 4.97 7.92 23.00
N LEU A 408 4.78 7.16 21.92
CA LEU A 408 3.70 7.32 20.94
C LEU A 408 2.45 6.53 21.33
N ILE A 409 2.57 5.51 22.21
CA ILE A 409 1.48 4.61 22.57
C ILE A 409 0.75 5.12 23.81
N GLU A 410 -0.57 5.10 23.75
CA GLU A 410 -1.44 5.47 24.86
C GLU A 410 -1.34 4.47 26.03
N GLY A 411 -1.31 4.98 27.26
CA GLY A 411 -1.36 4.15 28.46
C GLY A 411 -0.03 3.50 28.86
N LEU A 412 1.01 3.56 28.02
CA LEU A 412 2.35 3.12 28.41
C LEU A 412 3.01 4.09 29.40
N PRO A 413 3.75 3.58 30.39
CA PRO A 413 4.47 4.43 31.32
C PRO A 413 5.60 5.19 30.64
N ARG A 414 5.82 6.44 31.06
CA ARG A 414 6.88 7.32 30.54
C ARG A 414 7.81 7.75 31.65
N GLN A 415 9.09 7.95 31.33
CA GLN A 415 10.07 8.46 32.29
C GLN A 415 10.01 9.99 32.35
N CYS A 416 10.13 10.54 33.55
CA CYS A 416 10.23 11.97 33.80
C CYS A 416 11.58 12.46 33.29
N ALA A 417 11.59 13.40 32.34
CA ALA A 417 12.79 13.94 31.71
C ALA A 417 13.80 14.56 32.70
N VAL A 418 13.33 14.96 33.90
CA VAL A 418 14.17 15.64 34.90
C VAL A 418 14.76 14.68 35.93
N CYS A 419 14.01 13.67 36.38
CA CYS A 419 14.43 12.82 37.50
C CYS A 419 14.40 11.31 37.21
N GLY A 420 13.99 10.90 36.00
CA GLY A 420 13.89 9.50 35.59
C GLY A 420 12.73 8.70 36.21
N GLY A 421 12.04 9.26 37.22
CA GLY A 421 10.87 8.62 37.85
C GLY A 421 9.63 8.61 36.93
N LEU A 422 8.53 8.01 37.36
CA LEU A 422 7.31 7.93 36.54
C LEU A 422 6.70 9.31 36.24
N ALA A 423 6.58 9.62 34.95
CA ALA A 423 5.84 10.78 34.48
C ALA A 423 4.33 10.54 34.59
N ARG A 424 3.61 11.58 35.00
CA ARG A 424 2.13 11.58 35.09
C ARG A 424 1.51 12.72 34.29
N TRP A 425 2.35 13.57 33.71
CA TRP A 425 1.98 14.76 32.99
C TRP A 425 2.89 14.90 31.79
N GLU A 426 2.37 15.46 30.71
CA GLU A 426 3.17 15.93 29.58
C GLU A 426 2.90 17.42 29.35
N CYS A 427 3.90 18.14 28.87
CA CYS A 427 3.76 19.56 28.54
C CYS A 427 4.61 19.89 27.32
N ALA A 428 3.96 20.06 26.16
CA ALA A 428 4.61 20.38 24.89
C ALA A 428 5.41 21.69 24.95
N GLU A 429 4.89 22.70 25.65
CA GLU A 429 5.57 24.00 25.85
C GLU A 429 6.85 23.88 26.70
N CYS A 430 6.92 22.89 27.59
CA CYS A 430 8.15 22.60 28.34
C CYS A 430 9.21 21.91 27.48
N ALA A 431 8.79 21.17 26.43
CA ALA A 431 9.70 20.47 25.53
C ALA A 431 10.40 21.39 24.52
N ARG A 432 9.82 22.55 24.16
CA ARG A 432 10.42 23.58 23.27
C ARG A 432 11.16 23.02 22.03
N GLY A 433 10.56 22.05 21.33
CA GLY A 433 11.16 21.44 20.13
C GLY A 433 12.17 20.33 20.40
N ALA A 434 12.31 19.87 21.64
CA ALA A 434 12.98 18.62 21.97
C ALA A 434 12.08 17.41 21.69
N ALA A 435 12.69 16.22 21.65
CA ALA A 435 12.03 14.93 21.47
C ALA A 435 10.85 14.71 22.44
N LEU A 436 9.92 13.82 22.07
CA LEU A 436 8.69 13.62 22.84
C LEU A 436 8.98 13.25 24.31
N ASP A 437 10.04 12.49 24.56
CA ASP A 437 10.52 12.09 25.90
C ASP A 437 10.78 13.30 26.83
N ALA A 438 11.25 14.42 26.29
CA ALA A 438 11.53 15.65 27.02
C ALA A 438 10.27 16.35 27.55
N ALA A 439 9.09 16.01 27.02
CA ALA A 439 7.81 16.60 27.45
C ALA A 439 7.24 15.96 28.73
N ALA A 440 7.71 14.77 29.12
CA ALA A 440 7.11 13.98 30.18
C ALA A 440 7.67 14.34 31.57
N LEU A 441 6.79 14.66 32.52
CA LEU A 441 7.14 15.16 33.85
C LEU A 441 6.36 14.45 34.98
N CYS A 442 7.05 14.19 36.09
CA CYS A 442 6.39 13.81 37.34
C CYS A 442 5.77 15.05 38.02
N ARG A 443 4.83 14.84 38.96
CA ARG A 443 4.12 15.96 39.63
C ARG A 443 5.05 16.93 40.38
N ALA A 444 6.18 16.46 40.90
CA ALA A 444 7.15 17.30 41.58
C ALA A 444 7.95 18.16 40.59
N CYS A 445 8.47 17.55 39.52
CA CYS A 445 9.24 18.27 38.50
C CYS A 445 8.37 19.24 37.69
N LEU A 446 7.10 18.88 37.42
CA LEU A 446 6.14 19.78 36.80
C LEU A 446 5.95 21.07 37.62
N ARG A 447 5.71 20.94 38.94
CA ARG A 447 5.56 22.12 39.81
C ARG A 447 6.80 23.01 39.84
N ARG A 448 8.00 22.43 39.75
CA ARG A 448 9.26 23.18 39.68
C ARG A 448 9.43 23.86 38.32
N ALA A 449 9.05 23.20 37.22
CA ALA A 449 9.15 23.76 35.88
C ALA A 449 8.10 24.85 35.62
N HIS A 450 6.90 24.71 36.19
CA HIS A 450 5.77 25.63 36.03
C HIS A 450 5.68 26.67 37.17
N SER A 451 6.65 26.74 38.10
CA SER A 451 6.60 27.70 39.21
C SER A 451 6.63 29.16 38.73
N THR A 452 7.25 29.41 37.58
CA THR A 452 7.41 30.74 36.97
C THR A 452 6.85 30.83 35.55
N ARG A 453 6.29 29.74 35.01
CA ARG A 453 5.85 29.62 33.62
C ARG A 453 4.36 29.25 33.55
N GLN A 454 3.59 29.97 32.72
CA GLN A 454 2.17 29.70 32.51
C GLN A 454 1.94 28.72 31.35
N HIS A 455 2.50 27.52 31.44
CA HIS A 455 2.29 26.48 30.44
C HIS A 455 1.09 25.58 30.79
N LYS A 456 0.41 25.04 29.79
CA LYS A 456 -0.66 24.06 29.98
C LYS A 456 -0.09 22.63 29.91
N ALA A 457 -0.22 21.88 31.00
CA ALA A 457 0.14 20.46 31.05
C ALA A 457 -1.09 19.57 30.95
N THR A 458 -0.96 18.46 30.24
CA THR A 458 -1.99 17.43 30.10
C THR A 458 -1.64 16.21 30.96
N PRO A 459 -2.60 15.58 31.63
CA PRO A 459 -2.36 14.35 32.38
C PRO A 459 -2.08 13.19 31.41
N LEU A 460 -1.11 12.35 31.77
CA LEU A 460 -0.82 11.11 31.05
C LEU A 460 -1.69 9.97 31.59
N THR A 461 -2.37 9.26 30.69
CA THR A 461 -2.98 7.96 31.01
C THR A 461 -1.87 6.94 31.18
N VAL A 462 -1.89 6.19 32.28
CA VAL A 462 -0.96 5.08 32.53
C VAL A 462 -1.78 3.91 33.05
N PHE A 463 -1.68 2.74 32.39
CA PHE A 463 -2.42 1.56 32.86
C PHE A 463 -1.96 1.16 34.26
N GLU A 464 -2.93 0.75 35.09
CA GLU A 464 -2.70 0.49 36.52
C GLU A 464 -1.68 -0.65 36.75
N GLU A 465 -1.67 -1.62 35.84
CA GLU A 465 -0.74 -2.75 35.80
C GLU A 465 0.74 -2.31 35.77
N TYR A 466 1.04 -1.19 35.09
CA TYR A 466 2.40 -0.64 35.03
C TYR A 466 2.75 0.20 36.26
N SER A 467 1.76 0.69 37.02
CA SER A 467 2.04 1.53 38.19
C SER A 467 2.78 0.77 39.30
N SER A 468 2.53 -0.55 39.44
CA SER A 468 3.21 -1.40 40.43
C SER A 468 4.59 -1.90 39.99
N ILE A 469 4.82 -2.07 38.68
CA ILE A 469 6.07 -2.62 38.12
C ILE A 469 7.23 -1.63 38.28
N LEU A 470 6.93 -0.33 38.16
CA LEU A 470 7.92 0.75 38.14
C LEU A 470 8.56 1.07 39.50
N GLU A 471 8.04 0.49 40.59
CA GLU A 471 8.70 0.55 41.90
C GLU A 471 9.97 -0.32 41.95
N SER A 472 10.14 -1.23 40.98
CA SER A 472 11.20 -2.25 40.99
C SER A 472 12.05 -2.34 39.70
N CYS A 473 11.58 -1.78 38.58
CA CYS A 473 12.26 -1.86 37.27
C CYS A 473 12.15 -0.53 36.48
N PRO A 474 13.10 -0.25 35.56
CA PRO A 474 12.97 0.86 34.62
C PRO A 474 11.77 0.66 33.68
N VAL A 475 11.23 1.77 33.16
CA VAL A 475 10.15 1.77 32.16
C VAL A 475 10.55 0.91 30.96
N PRO A 476 9.77 -0.13 30.61
CA PRO A 476 10.04 -0.92 29.41
C PRO A 476 9.87 -0.04 28.16
N ARG A 477 10.83 -0.14 27.24
CA ARG A 477 10.78 0.56 25.95
C ARG A 477 10.33 -0.41 24.87
N VAL A 478 9.46 0.07 23.99
CA VAL A 478 8.92 -0.68 22.85
C VAL A 478 9.59 -0.17 21.59
N TYR A 479 10.30 -1.07 20.91
CA TYR A 479 11.01 -0.77 19.67
C TYR A 479 10.41 -1.53 18.49
N MET A 480 10.41 -0.90 17.32
CA MET A 480 10.11 -1.54 16.04
C MET A 480 11.34 -1.54 15.14
N GLU A 481 11.55 -2.63 14.41
CA GLU A 481 12.68 -2.82 13.51
C GLU A 481 12.32 -2.40 12.08
N LEU A 482 13.14 -1.55 11.47
CA LEU A 482 13.06 -1.25 10.05
C LEU A 482 13.46 -2.49 9.23
N PHE A 483 12.58 -2.94 8.34
CA PHE A 483 12.86 -4.09 7.47
C PHE A 483 12.69 -3.80 5.99
N ALA A 484 12.03 -2.72 5.59
CA ALA A 484 12.01 -2.29 4.19
C ALA A 484 11.90 -0.76 4.04
N VAL A 485 12.49 -0.23 2.97
CA VAL A 485 12.32 1.15 2.52
C VAL A 485 12.00 1.12 1.04
N LEU A 486 10.82 1.64 0.70
CA LEU A 486 10.40 1.80 -0.68
C LEU A 486 10.80 3.20 -1.14
N CYS A 487 11.46 3.31 -2.28
CA CYS A 487 12.04 4.55 -2.77
C CYS A 487 11.47 4.92 -4.15
N ILE A 488 11.31 6.23 -4.38
CA ILE A 488 10.94 6.81 -5.68
C ILE A 488 11.74 8.09 -5.93
N GLU A 489 12.41 8.13 -7.08
CA GLU A 489 13.11 9.33 -7.56
C GLU A 489 12.13 10.23 -8.33
N THR A 490 11.52 9.71 -9.40
CA THR A 490 10.56 10.44 -10.25
C THR A 490 9.28 9.65 -10.52
N SER A 491 9.40 8.45 -11.10
CA SER A 491 8.27 7.61 -11.54
C SER A 491 8.59 6.11 -11.52
N HIS A 492 9.63 5.71 -10.79
CA HIS A 492 10.05 4.31 -10.72
C HIS A 492 10.35 3.91 -9.28
N TYR A 493 9.49 3.04 -8.77
CA TYR A 493 9.58 2.50 -7.43
C TYR A 493 10.60 1.35 -7.37
N VAL A 494 11.44 1.39 -6.34
CA VAL A 494 12.40 0.33 -6.00
C VAL A 494 12.35 0.07 -4.51
N ALA A 495 12.87 -1.08 -4.07
CA ALA A 495 12.81 -1.47 -2.67
C ALA A 495 14.20 -1.81 -2.11
N PHE A 496 14.48 -1.30 -0.91
CA PHE A 496 15.54 -1.76 -0.04
C PHE A 496 14.90 -2.68 1.00
N VAL A 497 15.29 -3.94 1.09
CA VAL A 497 14.66 -4.92 2.01
C VAL A 497 15.73 -5.63 2.82
N LYS A 498 15.45 -5.80 4.12
CA LYS A 498 16.31 -6.52 5.05
C LYS A 498 16.13 -8.02 4.84
N ALA A 499 17.19 -8.68 4.42
CA ALA A 499 17.22 -10.08 4.01
C ALA A 499 17.65 -11.02 5.14
N GLY A 500 17.01 -10.88 6.31
CA GLY A 500 17.25 -11.73 7.47
C GLY A 500 16.65 -11.18 8.76
N VAL A 501 16.98 -11.85 9.86
CA VAL A 501 16.54 -11.51 11.22
C VAL A 501 17.72 -10.94 12.01
N GLY A 502 17.45 -9.90 12.80
CA GLY A 502 18.42 -9.27 13.67
C GLY A 502 19.09 -8.04 13.06
N HIS A 503 19.70 -7.22 13.91
CA HIS A 503 20.22 -5.90 13.54
C HIS A 503 21.26 -5.94 12.40
N ASP A 504 22.17 -6.92 12.42
CA ASP A 504 23.25 -7.08 11.43
C ASP A 504 22.84 -7.82 10.14
N ALA A 505 21.54 -8.14 9.97
CA ALA A 505 21.11 -8.86 8.78
C ALA A 505 21.43 -8.08 7.49
N PRO A 506 21.88 -8.77 6.43
CA PRO A 506 22.20 -8.12 5.16
C PRO A 506 20.94 -7.51 4.55
N TRP A 507 21.13 -6.51 3.70
CA TRP A 507 20.06 -5.90 2.93
C TRP A 507 20.15 -6.32 1.47
N CYS A 508 19.08 -6.11 0.72
CA CYS A 508 19.09 -6.17 -0.72
C CYS A 508 18.37 -4.99 -1.34
N PHE A 509 18.86 -4.59 -2.51
CA PHE A 509 18.19 -3.66 -3.40
C PHE A 509 17.42 -4.47 -4.45
N PHE A 510 16.17 -4.11 -4.69
CA PHE A 510 15.32 -4.74 -5.67
C PHE A 510 14.79 -3.72 -6.66
N ASP A 511 14.95 -4.03 -7.95
CA ASP A 511 14.42 -3.27 -9.07
C ASP A 511 13.70 -4.21 -10.03
N SER A 512 12.40 -4.00 -10.23
CA SER A 512 11.56 -4.86 -11.08
C SER A 512 11.80 -4.66 -12.58
N MET A 513 12.47 -3.56 -12.96
CA MET A 513 12.76 -3.17 -14.34
C MET A 513 14.24 -2.77 -14.52
N ALA A 514 15.15 -3.48 -13.85
CA ALA A 514 16.58 -3.19 -13.83
C ALA A 514 17.24 -3.23 -15.22
N ASP A 515 16.76 -4.10 -16.09
CA ASP A 515 17.27 -4.29 -17.46
C ASP A 515 16.11 -4.70 -18.39
N ARG A 516 16.33 -4.68 -19.71
CA ARG A 516 15.31 -5.05 -20.71
C ARG A 516 15.92 -5.89 -21.82
N LYS A 517 15.28 -7.02 -22.14
CA LYS A 517 15.63 -7.85 -23.31
C LYS A 517 14.62 -7.58 -24.43
N GLY A 518 15.13 -7.22 -25.61
CA GLY A 518 14.30 -6.93 -26.79
C GLY A 518 13.70 -5.52 -26.79
N GLU A 519 13.08 -5.15 -27.91
CA GLU A 519 12.51 -3.82 -28.14
C GLU A 519 11.00 -3.80 -27.86
N ARG A 520 10.16 -3.85 -28.90
CA ARG A 520 8.70 -3.76 -28.80
C ARG A 520 8.10 -4.95 -28.06
N ASP A 521 8.38 -6.16 -28.53
CA ASP A 521 7.97 -7.41 -27.88
C ASP A 521 8.96 -7.86 -26.79
N GLY A 522 9.71 -6.90 -26.23
CA GLY A 522 10.70 -7.16 -25.20
C GLY A 522 10.07 -7.37 -23.83
N TYR A 523 10.87 -7.88 -22.90
CA TYR A 523 10.48 -8.03 -21.49
C TYR A 523 11.54 -7.45 -20.56
N ASN A 524 11.09 -6.97 -19.40
CA ASN A 524 11.97 -6.46 -18.37
C ASN A 524 12.62 -7.62 -17.60
N ILE A 525 13.84 -7.40 -17.12
CA ILE A 525 14.59 -8.34 -16.30
C ILE A 525 14.71 -7.72 -14.90
N PRO A 526 14.09 -8.33 -13.87
CA PRO A 526 14.23 -7.84 -12.51
C PRO A 526 15.59 -8.26 -11.94
N GLU A 527 16.09 -7.48 -10.98
CA GLU A 527 17.38 -7.73 -10.33
C GLU A 527 17.29 -7.54 -8.81
N ILE A 528 17.91 -8.45 -8.08
CA ILE A 528 18.15 -8.33 -6.63
C ILE A 528 19.65 -8.19 -6.40
N VAL A 529 20.08 -7.05 -5.85
CA VAL A 529 21.49 -6.79 -5.53
C VAL A 529 21.69 -6.93 -4.02
N SER A 530 22.60 -7.81 -3.60
CA SER A 530 22.96 -7.96 -2.19
C SER A 530 23.76 -6.75 -1.71
N MET A 531 23.42 -6.21 -0.55
CA MET A 531 24.06 -5.04 0.05
C MET A 531 24.39 -5.28 1.53
N LYS A 532 25.68 -5.29 1.86
CA LYS A 532 26.15 -5.39 3.25
C LYS A 532 26.32 -4.03 3.91
N GLU A 533 26.36 -2.97 3.11
CA GLU A 533 26.77 -1.63 3.54
C GLU A 533 25.60 -0.78 4.08
N VAL A 534 24.35 -1.18 3.84
CA VAL A 534 23.16 -0.40 4.27
C VAL A 534 23.13 -0.18 5.78
N GLY A 535 23.46 -1.21 6.58
CA GLY A 535 23.51 -1.05 8.03
C GLY A 535 24.51 0.03 8.47
N ALA A 536 25.65 0.14 7.78
CA ALA A 536 26.62 1.21 8.01
C ALA A 536 26.07 2.58 7.58
N TRP A 537 25.44 2.67 6.40
CA TRP A 537 24.84 3.91 5.91
C TRP A 537 23.76 4.47 6.84
N LEU A 538 22.97 3.59 7.46
CA LEU A 538 21.94 3.98 8.42
C LEU A 538 22.48 4.32 9.81
N SER A 539 23.74 3.98 10.09
CA SER A 539 24.41 4.26 11.36
C SER A 539 25.28 5.53 11.29
N GLU A 540 25.70 5.94 10.10
CA GLU A 540 26.54 7.12 9.88
C GLU A 540 25.74 8.42 9.90
N ALA A 541 26.24 9.42 10.63
CA ALA A 541 25.53 10.68 10.86
C ALA A 541 25.39 11.58 9.62
N ASP A 542 26.26 11.47 8.61
CA ASP A 542 26.07 12.11 7.29
C ASP A 542 26.99 11.51 6.20
N PRO A 543 26.50 10.59 5.35
CA PRO A 543 27.32 10.00 4.28
C PRO A 543 27.52 10.93 3.06
N ALA A 544 27.05 12.20 3.10
CA ALA A 544 26.80 13.07 1.93
C ALA A 544 27.87 13.13 0.83
N PRO A 545 29.16 13.39 1.11
CA PRO A 545 30.05 13.86 0.05
C PRO A 545 30.56 12.72 -0.86
N ARG A 546 30.48 11.47 -0.38
CA ARG A 546 31.02 10.28 -1.07
C ARG A 546 30.05 9.08 -1.06
N ALA A 547 28.79 9.31 -0.70
CA ALA A 547 27.78 8.25 -0.67
C ALA A 547 27.64 7.56 -2.04
N PRO A 548 27.70 6.21 -2.08
CA PRO A 548 27.39 5.45 -3.29
C PRO A 548 26.00 5.82 -3.85
N PRO A 549 25.76 5.67 -5.17
CA PRO A 549 24.47 6.00 -5.77
C PRO A 549 23.25 5.38 -5.07
N LEU A 550 23.35 4.12 -4.63
CA LEU A 550 22.27 3.44 -3.90
C LEU A 550 22.06 4.00 -2.49
N ALA A 551 23.12 4.44 -1.81
CA ALA A 551 22.99 5.14 -0.53
C ALA A 551 22.30 6.50 -0.69
N ARG A 552 22.62 7.23 -1.77
CA ARG A 552 21.91 8.48 -2.12
C ARG A 552 20.44 8.21 -2.40
N ARG A 553 20.12 7.15 -3.14
CA ARG A 553 18.74 6.75 -3.43
C ARG A 553 17.98 6.39 -2.15
N LEU A 554 18.59 5.64 -1.24
CA LEU A 554 17.98 5.30 0.05
C LEU A 554 17.62 6.56 0.87
N LEU A 555 18.53 7.54 0.96
CA LEU A 555 18.35 8.72 1.81
C LEU A 555 17.52 9.82 1.16
N ALA A 556 17.68 10.06 -0.14
CA ALA A 556 17.00 11.14 -0.86
C ALA A 556 15.65 10.70 -1.46
N ASP A 557 15.49 9.42 -1.75
CA ASP A 557 14.35 8.89 -2.50
C ASP A 557 13.41 8.04 -1.65
N ALA A 558 13.62 7.91 -0.35
CA ALA A 558 12.68 7.23 0.57
C ALA A 558 11.25 7.78 0.44
N TYR A 559 10.31 6.88 0.13
CA TYR A 559 8.88 7.13 0.00
C TYR A 559 8.09 6.55 1.18
N MET A 560 8.28 5.26 1.45
CA MET A 560 7.67 4.56 2.59
C MET A 560 8.73 3.79 3.37
N CYS A 561 8.68 3.85 4.70
CA CYS A 561 9.48 3.03 5.60
C CYS A 561 8.59 2.01 6.30
N PHE A 562 8.99 0.74 6.28
CA PHE A 562 8.24 -0.37 6.85
C PHE A 562 8.94 -0.88 8.10
N TYR A 563 8.22 -0.83 9.22
CA TYR A 563 8.67 -1.28 10.52
C TYR A 563 7.85 -2.47 10.99
N ARG A 564 8.49 -3.39 11.72
CA ARG A 564 7.83 -4.55 12.34
C ARG A 564 8.12 -4.62 13.82
N SER A 565 7.15 -5.08 14.60
CA SER A 565 7.38 -5.42 16.01
C SER A 565 8.01 -6.82 16.11
N PRO A 566 9.21 -6.99 16.67
CA PRO A 566 9.82 -8.32 16.85
C PRO A 566 8.98 -9.23 17.74
N ASP A 567 8.29 -8.65 18.72
CA ASP A 567 7.53 -9.38 19.73
C ASP A 567 6.12 -9.76 19.25
N VAL A 568 5.45 -8.88 18.49
CA VAL A 568 4.06 -9.11 18.04
C VAL A 568 3.99 -9.88 16.72
N ALA A 569 4.99 -9.74 15.85
CA ALA A 569 5.03 -10.39 14.53
C ALA A 569 5.04 -11.93 14.57
N MET A 570 5.33 -12.55 15.72
CA MET A 570 5.30 -14.00 15.89
C MET A 570 3.94 -14.58 16.29
N TYR A 571 2.98 -13.74 16.71
CA TYR A 571 1.71 -14.18 17.31
C TYR A 571 0.45 -13.88 16.47
N ARG A 572 0.59 -13.22 15.33
CA ARG A 572 -0.45 -13.07 14.30
C ARG A 572 -0.03 -13.87 13.07
#